data_AF-A0A256F2S4-F1
#
_entry.id   AF-A0A256F2S4-F1
#
_cell.length_a   1.000
_cell.length_b   1.000
_cell.length_c   1.000
_cell.angle_alpha   90.00
_cell.angle_beta   90.00
_cell.angle_gamma   90.00
#
_symmetry.space_group_name_H-M   'P 1'
#
loop_
_entity.id
_entity.type
_entity.pdbx_description
1 polymer ?
#
loop_
_entity_poly.entity_id
_entity_poly.type
_entity_poly.pdbx_seq_one_letter_code
_entity_poly.pdbx_strand_id
1 'polypeptide(L)'
;MSRLTIDITDKQHQSLKALAALQGKTIKQYALERLFPGDVEGELAWEELKTLMNTRISEGLAGKLSTKTVGEILDEEIAEGRA
;
A
#
# COMPACT_ATOMS: atom_id res chain seq x y z
N MET A 1 -27.51 8.76 6.64
CA MET A 1 -27.67 8.81 5.16
C MET A 1 -27.05 10.10 4.65
N SER A 2 -25.79 10.06 4.20
CA SER A 2 -25.09 11.25 3.70
C SER A 2 -25.32 11.39 2.19
N ARG A 3 -25.82 12.54 1.74
CA ARG A 3 -26.04 12.84 0.32
C ARG A 3 -25.02 13.90 -0.11
N LEU A 4 -24.05 13.50 -0.91
CA LEU A 4 -23.07 14.40 -1.53
C LEU A 4 -23.61 14.89 -2.88
N THR A 5 -23.66 16.21 -3.08
CA THR A 5 -24.00 16.81 -4.38
C THR A 5 -22.71 17.40 -4.96
N ILE A 6 -22.38 17.02 -6.19
CA ILE A 6 -21.16 17.45 -6.88
C ILE A 6 -21.60 18.15 -8.16
N ASP A 7 -21.16 19.38 -8.34
CA ASP A 7 -21.39 20.10 -9.59
C ASP A 7 -20.32 19.71 -10.61
N ILE A 8 -20.75 19.21 -11.76
CA ILE A 8 -19.88 18.76 -12.85
C ILE A 8 -20.50 19.16 -14.18
N THR A 9 -19.64 19.49 -15.15
CA THR A 9 -20.11 19.76 -16.51
C THR A 9 -20.63 18.49 -17.19
N ASP A 10 -21.53 18.63 -18.16
CA ASP A 10 -22.11 17.47 -18.89
C ASP A 10 -21.05 16.58 -19.54
N LYS A 11 -19.98 17.19 -20.06
CA LYS A 11 -18.84 16.47 -20.65
C LYS A 11 -18.10 15.64 -19.59
N GLN A 12 -17.87 16.21 -18.40
CA GLN A 12 -17.24 15.47 -17.29
C GLN A 12 -18.14 14.34 -16.80
N HIS A 13 -19.45 14.55 -16.72
CA HIS A 13 -20.40 13.49 -16.37
C HIS A 13 -20.37 12.33 -17.38
N GLN A 14 -20.34 12.63 -18.69
CA GLN A 14 -20.23 11.61 -19.74
C GLN A 14 -18.92 10.83 -19.64
N SER A 15 -17.78 11.52 -19.44
CA SER A 15 -16.48 10.86 -19.25
C SER A 15 -16.46 9.99 -17.99
N LEU A 16 -16.99 10.48 -16.88
CA LEU A 16 -17.05 9.73 -15.61
C LEU A 16 -17.95 8.48 -15.74
N LYS A 17 -19.08 8.62 -16.44
CA LYS A 17 -20.00 7.51 -16.72
C LYS A 17 -19.37 6.45 -17.61
N ALA A 18 -18.62 6.85 -18.64
CA ALA A 18 -17.90 5.94 -19.52
C ALA A 18 -16.81 5.17 -18.76
N LEU A 19 -16.01 5.86 -17.94
CA LEU A 19 -14.98 5.24 -17.12
C LEU A 19 -15.56 4.27 -16.07
N ALA A 20 -16.66 4.66 -15.42
CA ALA A 20 -17.36 3.79 -14.48
C ALA A 20 -17.88 2.52 -15.16
N ALA A 21 -18.48 2.66 -16.36
CA ALA A 21 -18.97 1.53 -17.15
C ALA A 21 -17.85 0.60 -17.63
N LEU A 22 -16.70 1.13 -18.03
CA LEU A 22 -15.52 0.34 -18.39
C LEU A 22 -14.99 -0.50 -17.23
N GLN A 23 -15.07 0.03 -16.00
CA GLN A 23 -14.68 -0.70 -14.79
C GLN A 23 -15.82 -1.60 -14.24
N GLY A 24 -16.98 -1.64 -14.91
CA GLY A 24 -18.15 -2.41 -14.48
C GLY A 24 -18.83 -1.87 -13.22
N LYS A 25 -18.49 -0.64 -12.79
CA LYS A 25 -19.00 -0.02 -11.57
C LYS A 25 -20.08 1.01 -11.87
N THR A 26 -20.96 1.24 -10.90
CA THR A 26 -21.90 2.36 -11.01
C THR A 26 -21.17 3.69 -10.87
N ILE A 27 -21.67 4.75 -11.50
CA ILE A 27 -21.08 6.09 -11.41
C ILE A 27 -20.92 6.57 -9.95
N LYS A 28 -21.83 6.14 -9.07
CA LYS A 28 -21.80 6.44 -7.63
C LYS A 28 -20.59 5.79 -6.95
N GLN A 29 -20.36 4.50 -7.20
CA GLN A 29 -19.23 3.76 -6.61
C GLN A 29 -17.90 4.29 -7.15
N TYR A 30 -17.81 4.50 -8.47
CA TYR A 30 -16.60 5.02 -9.10
C TYR A 30 -16.24 6.43 -8.60
N ALA A 31 -17.23 7.34 -8.48
CA ALA A 31 -17.01 8.66 -7.94
C ALA A 31 -16.59 8.63 -6.46
N LEU A 32 -17.18 7.74 -5.66
CA LEU A 32 -16.86 7.62 -4.24
C LEU A 32 -15.43 7.11 -4.01
N GLU A 33 -15.03 6.06 -4.74
CA GLU A 33 -13.65 5.53 -4.70
C GLU A 33 -12.62 6.51 -5.24
N ARG A 34 -13.01 7.43 -6.14
CA ARG A 34 -12.10 8.45 -6.69
C ARG A 34 -11.94 9.65 -5.77
N LEU A 35 -13.00 10.05 -5.07
CA LEU A 35 -13.00 11.18 -4.13
C LEU A 35 -12.47 10.80 -2.76
N PHE A 36 -12.73 9.57 -2.35
CA PHE A 36 -12.10 8.91 -1.23
C PHE A 36 -11.36 7.72 -1.83
N PRO A 37 -10.16 7.94 -2.43
CA PRO A 37 -9.27 6.82 -2.63
C PRO A 37 -9.16 6.21 -1.25
N GLY A 38 -9.75 5.02 -1.08
CA GLY A 38 -9.53 4.26 0.14
C GLY A 38 -8.05 4.27 0.33
N ASP A 39 -7.61 4.48 1.56
CA ASP A 39 -6.20 4.44 1.93
C ASP A 39 -5.70 2.98 1.81
N VAL A 40 -5.94 2.36 0.66
CA VAL A 40 -5.62 0.97 0.34
C VAL A 40 -4.11 0.86 0.26
N GLU A 41 -3.42 1.90 -0.21
CA GLU A 41 -1.95 1.98 -0.12
C GLU A 41 -1.49 2.13 1.33
N GLY A 42 -2.15 2.96 2.15
CA GLY A 42 -1.80 3.12 3.57
C GLY A 42 -2.06 1.87 4.41
N GLU A 43 -3.21 1.21 4.23
CA GLU A 43 -3.54 -0.06 4.89
C GLU A 43 -2.59 -1.18 4.45
N LEU A 44 -2.24 -1.25 3.15
CA LEU A 44 -1.33 -2.27 2.65
C LEU A 44 0.10 -2.03 3.14
N ALA A 45 0.59 -0.79 3.12
CA ALA A 45 1.88 -0.42 3.72
C ALA A 45 1.91 -0.69 5.23
N TRP A 46 0.79 -0.49 5.92
CA TRP A 46 0.67 -0.77 7.35
C TRP A 46 0.69 -2.27 7.65
N GLU A 47 -0.01 -3.09 6.87
CA GLU A 47 0.02 -4.55 7.01
C GLU A 47 1.40 -5.14 6.65
N GLU A 48 2.08 -4.61 5.63
CA GLU A 48 3.47 -4.98 5.32
C GLU A 48 4.42 -4.64 6.48
N LEU A 49 4.31 -3.45 7.05
CA LEU A 49 5.12 -3.04 8.20
C LEU A 49 4.87 -3.95 9.41
N LYS A 50 3.59 -4.24 9.69
CA LYS A 50 3.19 -5.11 10.80
C LYS A 50 3.71 -6.53 10.61
N THR A 51 3.68 -7.04 9.39
CA THR A 51 4.24 -8.35 9.05
C THR A 51 5.75 -8.38 9.29
N LEU A 52 6.47 -7.36 8.82
CA LEU A 52 7.92 -7.25 9.01
C LEU A 52 8.28 -7.17 10.51
N MET A 53 7.55 -6.38 11.29
CA MET A 53 7.76 -6.27 12.73
C MET A 53 7.49 -7.59 13.46
N ASN A 54 6.40 -8.29 13.12
CA ASN A 54 6.08 -9.58 13.69
C ASN A 54 7.16 -10.63 13.37
N THR A 55 7.67 -10.64 12.13
CA THR A 55 8.79 -11.51 11.75
C THR A 55 10.02 -11.21 12.62
N ARG A 56 10.41 -9.94 12.76
CA ARG A 56 11.57 -9.57 13.62
C ARG A 56 11.38 -9.91 15.08
N ILE A 57 10.17 -9.71 15.63
CA ILE A 57 9.85 -10.09 17.01
C ILE A 57 9.95 -11.61 17.17
N SER A 58 9.44 -12.38 16.21
CA SER A 58 9.51 -13.83 16.22
C SER A 58 10.96 -14.35 16.10
N GLU A 59 11.80 -13.69 15.30
CA GLU A 59 13.22 -14.03 15.15
C GLU A 59 14.02 -13.67 16.40
N GLY A 60 13.71 -12.53 17.02
CA GLY A 60 14.30 -12.13 18.31
C GLY A 60 13.91 -13.06 19.45
N LEU A 61 12.63 -13.47 19.53
CA LEU A 61 12.15 -14.47 20.49
C LEU A 61 12.72 -15.86 20.23
N ALA A 62 12.93 -16.23 18.96
CA ALA A 62 13.57 -17.48 18.56
C ALA A 62 15.09 -17.49 18.79
N GLY A 63 15.66 -16.39 19.33
CA GLY A 63 17.08 -16.32 19.65
C GLY A 63 17.99 -16.22 18.42
N LYS A 64 17.46 -15.86 17.25
CA LYS A 64 18.25 -15.53 16.05
C LYS A 64 18.86 -14.12 16.16
N LEU A 65 19.50 -13.83 17.29
CA LEU A 65 20.30 -12.63 17.42
C LEU A 65 21.62 -12.90 16.71
N SER A 66 21.93 -12.15 15.65
CA SER A 66 23.24 -12.25 15.02
C SER A 66 24.30 -11.87 16.05
N THR A 67 25.19 -12.81 16.36
CA THR A 67 26.34 -12.58 17.24
C THR A 67 27.45 -11.78 16.54
N LYS A 68 27.26 -11.46 15.25
CA LYS A 68 28.19 -10.68 14.45
C LYS A 68 28.09 -9.20 14.80
N THR A 69 29.23 -8.56 14.93
CA THR A 69 29.31 -7.12 15.09
C THR A 69 28.95 -6.41 13.79
N VAL A 70 28.48 -5.15 13.88
CA VAL A 70 28.08 -4.35 12.69
C VAL A 70 29.21 -4.29 11.64
N GLY A 71 30.47 -4.34 12.05
CA GLY A 71 31.63 -4.39 11.16
C GLY A 71 31.76 -5.70 10.39
N GLU A 72 31.56 -6.84 11.03
CA GLU A 72 31.63 -8.16 10.38
C GLU A 72 30.50 -8.36 9.36
N ILE A 73 29.32 -7.81 9.64
CA ILE A 73 28.17 -7.83 8.71
C ILE A 73 28.50 -6.98 7.47
N LEU A 74 29.14 -5.83 7.65
CA LEU A 74 29.53 -4.94 6.55
C LEU A 74 30.60 -5.58 5.68
N ASP A 75 31.61 -6.21 6.29
CA ASP A 75 32.70 -6.85 5.55
C ASP A 75 32.22 -8.06 4.74
N GLU A 76 31.25 -8.82 5.26
CA GLU A 76 30.65 -9.98 4.58
C GLU A 76 29.80 -9.57 3.38
N GLU A 77 28.91 -8.57 3.52
CA GLU A 77 28.07 -8.05 2.42
C GLU A 77 28.89 -7.35 1.33
N ILE A 78 29.98 -6.63 1.69
CA ILE A 78 30.89 -6.01 0.71
C ILE A 78 31.72 -7.07 -0.04
N ALA A 79 32.05 -8.19 0.61
CA ALA A 79 32.72 -9.31 -0.03
C ALA A 79 31.79 -10.08 -0.97
N GLU A 80 30.52 -10.30 -0.58
CA GLU A 80 29.50 -10.96 -1.41
C GLU A 80 29.11 -10.13 -2.64
N GLY A 81 29.00 -8.81 -2.52
CA GLY A 81 28.69 -7.91 -3.65
C GLY A 81 29.81 -7.75 -4.69
N ARG A 82 30.96 -8.43 -4.51
CA ARG A 82 32.11 -8.43 -5.44
C ARG A 82 32.32 -9.76 -6.18
N ALA A 83 31.50 -10.79 -5.91
CA ALA A 83 31.52 -12.07 -6.62
C ALA A 83 30.55 -12.06 -7.82
#